data_AF-A0A4Q5XTL0-F1
#
_entry.id   AF-A0A4Q5XTL0-F1
#
_cell.length_a   1.000
_cell.length_b   1.000
_cell.length_c   1.000
_cell.angle_alpha   90.00
_cell.angle_beta   90.00
_cell.angle_gamma   90.00
#
_symmetry.space_group_name_H-M   'P 1'
#
loop_
_entity.id
_entity.type
_entity.pdbx_description
1 polymer ?
#
loop_
_entity_poly.entity_id
_entity_poly.type
_entity_poly.pdbx_seq_one_letter_code
_entity_poly.pdbx_strand_id
1 'polypeptide(L)'
;MAQRVLIELLLFLLPFAVFLVYRAASRDMKVKDRWPITRLVIIGAVIAIAALIITPLLEPRQSDKCFDPVRYDAEGRIVPPREISCEQQKLPGSDTQPTAP
;
A
#
# COMPACT_ATOMS: atom_id res chain seq x y z
N MET A 1 -10.40 -13.73 -8.42
CA MET A 1 -9.63 -14.32 -9.53
C MET A 1 -9.51 -13.36 -10.71
N ALA A 2 -10.63 -12.92 -11.32
CA ALA A 2 -10.61 -12.00 -12.47
C ALA A 2 -9.82 -10.70 -12.23
N GLN A 3 -9.92 -10.09 -11.05
CA GLN A 3 -9.17 -8.88 -10.68
C GLN A 3 -7.65 -9.09 -10.71
N ARG A 4 -7.16 -10.26 -10.26
CA ARG A 4 -5.73 -10.56 -10.27
C ARG A 4 -5.22 -10.68 -11.70
N VAL A 5 -5.95 -11.42 -12.55
CA VAL A 5 -5.63 -11.59 -13.98
C VAL A 5 -5.60 -10.23 -14.70
N LEU A 6 -6.54 -9.35 -14.39
CA LEU A 6 -6.61 -8.02 -15.02
C LEU A 6 -5.42 -7.13 -14.61
N ILE A 7 -5.00 -7.18 -13.35
CA ILE A 7 -3.80 -6.48 -12.86
C ILE A 7 -2.54 -7.03 -13.52
N GLU A 8 -2.42 -8.36 -13.62
CA GLU A 8 -1.26 -9.04 -14.22
C GLU A 8 -1.13 -8.71 -15.70
N LEU A 9 -2.24 -8.72 -16.43
CA LEU A 9 -2.30 -8.31 -17.84
C LEU A 9 -1.93 -6.84 -18.01
N LEU A 10 -2.41 -5.97 -17.13
CA LEU A 10 -2.09 -4.54 -17.16
C LEU A 10 -0.60 -4.30 -16.92
N LEU A 11 -0.01 -4.96 -15.93
CA LEU A 11 1.43 -4.90 -15.64
C LEU A 11 2.26 -5.44 -16.81
N PHE A 12 1.80 -6.51 -17.46
CA PHE A 12 2.44 -7.07 -18.65
C PHE A 12 2.39 -6.12 -19.85
N LEU A 13 1.27 -5.41 -20.06
CA LEU A 13 1.09 -4.47 -21.16
C LEU A 13 1.76 -3.11 -20.94
N LEU A 14 2.00 -2.75 -19.67
CA LEU A 14 2.59 -1.47 -19.28
C LEU A 14 3.91 -1.13 -20.02
N PRO A 15 4.93 -2.00 -20.12
CA PRO A 15 6.15 -1.69 -20.88
C PRO A 15 5.88 -1.41 -22.36
N PHE A 16 4.93 -2.12 -22.98
CA PHE A 16 4.54 -1.90 -24.37
C PHE A 16 3.82 -0.57 -24.54
N ALA A 17 2.92 -0.22 -23.63
CA ALA A 17 2.23 1.07 -23.64
C ALA A 17 3.23 2.23 -23.50
N VAL A 18 4.18 2.14 -22.56
CA VAL A 18 5.24 3.14 -22.37
C VAL A 18 6.10 3.27 -23.63
N PHE A 19 6.49 2.15 -24.24
CA PHE A 19 7.27 2.16 -25.49
C PHE A 19 6.51 2.79 -26.66
N LEU A 20 5.22 2.50 -26.80
CA LEU A 20 4.38 3.08 -27.86
C LEU A 20 4.19 4.58 -27.68
N VAL A 21 3.96 5.04 -26.44
CA VAL A 21 3.89 6.47 -26.12
C VAL A 21 5.22 7.14 -26.42
N TYR A 22 6.35 6.55 -26.01
CA TYR A 22 7.68 7.06 -26.31
C TYR A 22 7.94 7.15 -27.82
N ARG A 23 7.60 6.09 -28.58
CA ARG A 23 7.76 6.04 -30.03
C ARG A 23 6.87 7.05 -30.75
N ALA A 24 5.62 7.21 -30.32
CA ALA A 24 4.70 8.20 -30.87
C ALA A 24 5.21 9.62 -30.60
N ALA A 25 5.61 9.91 -29.35
CA ALA A 25 6.18 11.20 -28.97
C ALA A 25 7.50 11.51 -29.70
N SER A 26 8.29 10.48 -30.06
CA SER A 26 9.58 10.66 -30.74
C SER A 26 9.46 10.75 -32.28
N ARG A 27 8.30 10.42 -32.87
CA ARG A 27 8.13 10.39 -34.33
C ARG A 27 8.08 11.78 -34.96
N ASP A 28 7.50 12.76 -34.27
CA ASP A 28 7.30 14.13 -34.79
C ASP A 28 8.39 15.12 -34.33
N MET A 29 9.37 14.68 -33.54
CA MET A 29 10.35 15.58 -32.97
C MET A 29 11.67 15.56 -33.73
N LYS A 30 12.03 16.71 -34.32
CA LYS A 30 13.42 16.99 -34.69
C LYS A 30 14.27 16.92 -33.40
N VAL A 31 15.46 16.32 -33.50
CA VAL A 31 16.43 16.07 -32.39
C VAL A 31 16.68 17.27 -31.44
N LYS A 32 16.35 18.49 -31.87
CA LYS A 32 16.47 19.73 -31.10
C LYS A 32 15.34 19.95 -30.07
N ASP A 33 14.18 19.32 -30.23
CA ASP A 33 13.03 19.42 -29.33
C ASP A 33 13.00 18.30 -28.29
N ARG A 34 14.14 17.94 -27.67
CA ARG A 34 14.21 16.88 -26.64
C ARG A 34 13.46 17.22 -25.33
N TRP A 35 12.90 18.43 -25.25
CA TRP A 35 12.29 19.04 -24.08
C TRP A 35 10.94 18.47 -23.59
N PRO A 36 10.00 18.00 -24.44
CA PRO A 36 8.68 17.59 -23.98
C PRO A 36 8.69 16.19 -23.34
N ILE A 37 9.66 15.33 -23.64
CA ILE A 37 9.83 14.05 -22.93
C ILE A 37 10.24 14.31 -21.48
N THR A 38 11.20 15.20 -21.25
CA THR A 38 11.60 15.59 -19.88
C THR A 38 10.44 16.17 -19.10
N ARG A 39 9.60 17.01 -19.74
CA ARG A 39 8.37 17.52 -19.12
C ARG A 39 7.37 16.42 -18.76
N LEU A 40 7.15 15.46 -19.65
CA LEU A 40 6.27 14.31 -19.38
C LEU A 40 6.78 13.47 -18.20
N VAL A 41 8.09 13.24 -18.14
CA VAL A 41 8.74 12.53 -17.02
C VAL A 41 8.58 13.31 -15.72
N ILE A 42 8.82 14.63 -15.75
CA ILE A 42 8.65 15.50 -14.57
C ILE A 42 7.20 15.50 -14.10
N ILE A 43 6.23 15.65 -15.01
CA ILE A 43 4.79 15.63 -14.65
C ILE A 43 4.41 14.28 -14.06
N GLY A 44 4.86 13.17 -14.67
CA GLY A 44 4.63 11.83 -14.13
C GLY A 44 5.23 11.63 -12.74
N ALA A 45 6.47 12.10 -12.52
CA ALA A 45 7.12 12.06 -11.22
C ALA A 45 6.36 12.89 -10.18
N VAL A 46 5.93 14.10 -10.52
CA VAL A 46 5.14 14.96 -9.62
C VAL A 46 3.82 14.29 -9.24
N ILE A 47 3.10 13.70 -10.19
CA ILE A 47 1.84 12.99 -9.93
C ILE A 47 2.07 11.78 -9.02
N ALA A 48 3.14 11.00 -9.26
CA ALA A 48 3.46 9.83 -8.45
C ALA A 48 3.82 10.22 -7.00
N ILE A 49 4.64 11.25 -6.83
CA ILE A 49 5.01 11.78 -5.51
C ILE A 49 3.78 12.32 -4.80
N ALA A 50 2.95 13.11 -5.49
CA ALA A 50 1.71 13.64 -4.92
C ALA A 50 0.77 12.50 -4.50
N ALA A 51 0.59 11.46 -5.31
CA ALA A 51 -0.22 10.31 -4.94
C ALA A 51 0.32 9.60 -3.69
N LEU A 52 1.64 9.40 -3.59
CA LEU A 52 2.27 8.78 -2.41
C LEU A 52 2.11 9.61 -1.13
N ILE A 53 2.01 10.93 -1.23
CA ILE A 53 1.81 11.81 -0.08
C ILE A 53 0.32 11.94 0.27
N ILE A 54 -0.54 12.11 -0.73
CA ILE A 54 -1.98 12.36 -0.55
C ILE A 54 -2.69 11.10 -0.04
N THR A 55 -2.38 9.93 -0.59
CA THR A 55 -3.07 8.68 -0.20
C THR A 55 -2.96 8.34 1.30
N PRO A 56 -1.79 8.39 1.96
CA PRO A 56 -1.72 8.17 3.41
C PRO A 56 -2.29 9.33 4.24
N LEU A 57 -2.47 10.52 3.65
CA LEU A 57 -3.05 11.67 4.34
C LEU A 57 -4.59 11.65 4.33
N LEU A 58 -5.18 11.12 3.25
CA LEU A 58 -6.63 10.98 3.10
C LEU A 58 -7.18 9.72 3.76
N GLU A 59 -6.42 8.63 3.75
CA GLU A 59 -6.81 7.39 4.42
C GLU A 59 -6.18 7.39 5.83
N PRO A 60 -6.92 7.80 6.89
CA PRO A 60 -6.40 7.70 8.24
C PRO A 60 -6.03 6.24 8.47
N ARG A 61 -4.73 6.02 8.68
CA ARG A 61 -4.17 4.72 9.07
C ARG A 61 -5.06 4.19 10.19
N GLN A 62 -5.61 2.97 10.06
CA GLN A 62 -6.33 2.31 11.17
C GLN A 62 -5.34 1.91 12.27
N SER A 63 -4.50 2.85 12.70
CA SER A 63 -3.44 2.69 13.68
C SER A 63 -4.00 2.37 15.06
N ASP A 64 -5.30 2.58 15.25
CA ASP A 64 -6.02 2.31 16.49
C ASP A 64 -6.60 0.90 16.54
N LYS A 65 -6.54 0.14 15.43
CA LYS A 65 -7.04 -1.24 15.39
C LYS A 65 -5.88 -2.23 15.47
N CYS A 66 -5.85 -2.98 16.56
CA CYS A 66 -4.91 -4.06 16.76
C CYS A 66 -5.61 -5.41 16.53
N PHE A 67 -4.85 -6.36 16.02
CA PHE A 67 -5.36 -7.70 15.73
C PHE A 67 -5.28 -8.57 16.99
N ASP A 68 -6.42 -9.10 17.43
CA ASP A 68 -6.46 -10.11 18.47
C ASP A 68 -6.35 -11.51 17.84
N PRO A 69 -5.22 -12.22 18.03
CA PRO A 69 -5.02 -13.54 17.45
C PRO A 69 -5.95 -14.57 18.09
N VAL A 70 -6.11 -15.70 17.39
CA VAL A 70 -6.85 -16.85 17.91
C VAL A 70 -6.19 -17.34 19.20
N ARG A 71 -6.97 -17.41 20.27
CA ARG A 71 -6.53 -17.89 21.59
C ARG A 71 -7.61 -18.74 22.24
N TYR A 72 -7.20 -19.57 23.19
CA TYR A 72 -8.12 -20.28 24.07
C TYR A 72 -8.47 -19.38 25.26
N ASP A 73 -9.74 -19.33 25.64
CA ASP A 73 -10.15 -18.71 26.91
C ASP A 73 -9.77 -19.59 28.11
N ALA A 74 -10.01 -19.08 29.34
CA ALA A 74 -9.70 -19.83 30.56
C ALA A 74 -10.54 -21.12 30.69
N GLU A 75 -11.64 -21.20 29.95
CA GLU A 75 -12.59 -22.30 29.88
C GLU A 75 -12.28 -23.29 28.74
N GLY A 76 -11.21 -23.07 27.99
CA GLY A 76 -10.74 -23.96 26.91
C GLY A 76 -11.50 -23.84 25.58
N ARG A 77 -12.32 -22.81 25.39
CA ARG A 77 -13.02 -22.53 24.13
C ARG A 77 -12.15 -21.70 23.20
N ILE A 78 -12.33 -21.92 21.90
CA ILE A 78 -11.61 -21.17 20.86
C ILE A 78 -12.26 -19.79 20.72
N VAL A 79 -11.50 -18.74 21.03
CA VAL A 79 -11.91 -17.36 20.76
C VAL A 79 -11.49 -17.01 19.32
N PRO A 80 -12.45 -16.69 18.43
CA PRO A 80 -12.15 -16.35 17.04
C PRO A 80 -11.39 -15.02 16.93
N PRO A 81 -10.63 -14.83 15.84
CA PRO A 81 -9.83 -13.63 15.67
C PRO A 81 -10.72 -12.41 15.46
N ARG A 82 -10.37 -11.28 16.08
CA ARG A 82 -11.16 -10.05 16.00
C ARG A 82 -10.27 -8.81 16.00
N GLU A 83 -10.69 -7.79 15.28
CA GLU A 83 -10.07 -6.46 15.35
C GLU A 83 -10.57 -5.76 16.61
N ILE A 84 -9.65 -5.38 17.50
CA ILE A 84 -9.95 -4.66 18.74
C ILE A 84 -9.21 -3.33 18.75
N SER A 85 -9.60 -2.39 19.62
CA SER A 85 -8.78 -1.19 19.85
C SER A 85 -7.43 -1.63 20.41
N CYS A 86 -6.34 -0.98 19.99
CA CYS A 86 -5.01 -1.21 20.54
C CYS A 86 -4.93 -0.98 22.05
N GLU A 87 -5.78 -0.12 22.62
CA GLU A 87 -5.88 0.07 24.09
C GLU A 87 -6.42 -1.17 24.81
N GLN A 88 -7.17 -2.02 24.10
CA GLN A 88 -7.78 -3.24 24.65
C GLN A 88 -6.86 -4.46 24.47
N GLN A 89 -5.70 -4.29 23.82
CA GLN A 89 -4.77 -5.39 23.56
C GLN A 89 -4.00 -5.73 24.83
N LYS A 90 -4.42 -6.80 25.51
CA LYS A 90 -3.72 -7.36 26.67
C LYS A 90 -2.52 -8.17 26.19
N LEU A 91 -1.30 -7.67 26.42
CA LEU A 91 -0.07 -8.40 26.11
C LEU A 91 0.06 -9.64 27.00
N PRO A 92 0.48 -10.80 26.46
CA PRO A 92 0.74 -11.98 27.28
C PRO A 92 1.86 -11.66 28.29
N GLY A 93 1.54 -11.76 29.59
CA GLY A 93 2.44 -11.44 30.70
C GLY A 93 2.16 -10.11 31.41
N SER A 94 1.18 -9.30 30.99
CA SER A 94 0.84 -8.04 31.68
C SER A 94 0.24 -8.20 33.08
N ASP A 95 -0.09 -9.44 33.48
CA ASP A 95 -0.69 -9.78 34.78
C ASP A 95 0.34 -10.19 35.84
N THR A 96 1.64 -10.22 35.52
CA THR A 96 2.67 -10.47 36.54
C THR A 96 2.91 -9.20 37.34
N GLN A 97 2.06 -8.97 38.33
CA GLN A 97 2.33 -8.06 39.43
C GLN A 97 3.65 -8.52 40.10
N PRO A 98 4.67 -7.67 40.24
CA PRO A 98 5.90 -8.06 40.92
C PRO A 98 5.53 -8.44 42.36
N THR A 99 5.63 -9.73 42.68
CA THR A 99 5.54 -10.20 44.06
C THR A 99 6.82 -9.71 44.73
N ALA A 100 6.74 -8.56 45.42
CA ALA A 100 7.82 -8.08 46.26
C ALA A 100 7.99 -9.04 47.47
N PRO A 101 9.23 -9.34 47.88
CA PRO A 101 9.54 -10.25 48.99
C PRO A 101 9.10 -9.72 50.36
#